data_AF-A0A2Z6ZT59-F1
#
_entry.id   AF-A0A2Z6ZT59-F1
#
_cell.length_a   1.000
_cell.length_b   1.000
_cell.length_c   1.000
_cell.angle_alpha   90.00
_cell.angle_beta   90.00
_cell.angle_gamma   90.00
#
_symmetry.space_group_name_H-M   'P 1'
#
loop_
_entity.id
_entity.type
_entity.pdbx_description
1 polymer ?
#
loop_
_entity_poly.entity_id
_entity_poly.type
_entity_poly.pdbx_seq_one_letter_code
_entity_poly.pdbx_strand_id
1 'polypeptide(L)'
;MEAAIEASNQLDDKVHSSVMLFNRWSYDEVQINDISVEDYITATASKHPVYMPHTAGRYQAKRFRKAQCPIVERLTNSLMMHGRNNGKKLMAVRIIKHTMEIIHLLTDQNPIQVIVDAVINRY
;
A
#
# COMPACT_ATOMS: atom_id res chain seq x y z
N MET A 1 -24.28 -17.27 -23.94
CA MET A 1 -24.97 -16.93 -22.68
C MET A 1 -24.17 -17.41 -21.48
N GLU A 2 -23.66 -18.65 -21.48
CA GLU A 2 -22.74 -19.16 -20.43
C GLU A 2 -21.42 -18.38 -20.30
N ALA A 3 -20.77 -18.00 -21.41
CA ALA A 3 -19.53 -17.20 -21.37
C ALA A 3 -19.71 -15.78 -20.75
N ALA A 4 -20.93 -15.24 -20.77
CA ALA A 4 -21.23 -13.96 -20.12
C ALA A 4 -21.49 -14.12 -18.61
N ILE A 5 -21.95 -15.30 -18.19
CA ILE A 5 -22.17 -15.67 -16.78
C ILE A 5 -20.84 -15.98 -16.09
N GLU A 6 -19.88 -16.59 -16.80
CA GLU A 6 -18.50 -16.76 -16.31
C GLU A 6 -17.78 -15.41 -16.13
N ALA A 7 -17.97 -14.46 -17.04
CA ALA A 7 -17.37 -13.13 -16.94
C ALA A 7 -17.93 -12.32 -15.74
N SER A 8 -19.21 -12.51 -15.38
CA SER A 8 -19.79 -11.91 -14.17
C SER A 8 -19.31 -12.57 -12.88
N ASN A 9 -19.15 -13.90 -12.86
CA ASN A 9 -18.66 -14.62 -11.67
C ASN A 9 -17.20 -14.32 -11.33
N GLN A 10 -16.37 -13.90 -12.30
CA GLN A 10 -14.99 -13.49 -12.03
C GLN A 10 -14.86 -12.11 -11.37
N LEU A 11 -15.92 -11.30 -11.34
CA LEU A 11 -15.91 -9.99 -10.69
C LEU A 11 -16.18 -10.07 -9.17
N ASP A 12 -16.77 -11.16 -8.69
CA ASP A 12 -17.23 -11.32 -7.30
C ASP A 12 -16.20 -12.00 -6.37
N ASP A 13 -15.10 -12.56 -6.88
CA ASP A 13 -14.05 -13.21 -6.09
C ASP A 13 -12.96 -12.23 -5.57
N LYS A 14 -13.10 -10.92 -5.81
CA LYS A 14 -12.19 -9.93 -5.21
C LYS A 14 -12.55 -9.75 -3.74
N VAL A 15 -11.60 -10.08 -2.86
CA VAL A 15 -11.69 -9.81 -1.42
C VAL A 15 -11.77 -8.29 -1.21
N HIS A 16 -12.98 -7.79 -1.01
CA HIS A 16 -13.22 -6.38 -0.70
C HIS A 16 -12.86 -6.10 0.76
N SER A 17 -11.97 -5.15 0.98
CA SER A 17 -11.68 -4.65 2.32
C SER A 17 -12.52 -3.41 2.61
N SER A 18 -13.29 -3.42 3.70
CA SER A 18 -13.96 -2.20 4.19
C SER A 18 -12.99 -1.14 4.72
N VAL A 19 -11.70 -1.48 4.83
CA VAL A 19 -10.66 -0.61 5.39
C VAL A 19 -10.05 0.22 4.25
N MET A 20 -10.15 1.54 4.36
CA MET A 20 -9.54 2.48 3.42
C MET A 20 -8.37 3.21 4.08
N LEU A 21 -7.26 3.37 3.36
CA LEU A 21 -6.12 4.14 3.83
C LEU A 21 -6.49 5.62 3.95
N PHE A 22 -6.15 6.25 5.08
CA PHE A 22 -6.53 7.63 5.39
C PHE A 22 -8.05 7.92 5.30
N ASN A 23 -8.90 6.88 5.36
CA ASN A 23 -10.35 6.95 5.09
C ASN A 23 -10.70 7.54 3.71
N ARG A 24 -9.80 7.42 2.73
CA ARG A 24 -9.97 8.02 1.39
C ARG A 24 -9.57 7.09 0.26
N TRP A 25 -8.51 6.30 0.43
CA TRP A 25 -7.95 5.48 -0.64
C TRP A 25 -8.30 4.01 -0.42
N SER A 26 -8.95 3.39 -1.40
CA SER A 26 -9.27 1.95 -1.38
C SER A 26 -8.05 1.10 -1.73
N TYR A 27 -7.98 -0.10 -1.17
CA TYR A 27 -6.99 -1.12 -1.50
C TYR A 27 -7.46 -2.13 -2.55
N ASP A 28 -8.75 -2.07 -2.94
CA ASP A 28 -9.38 -3.09 -3.81
C ASP A 28 -8.92 -3.00 -5.28
N GLU A 29 -8.56 -1.79 -5.72
CA GLU A 29 -8.14 -1.51 -7.10
C GLU A 29 -6.63 -1.68 -7.31
N VAL A 30 -5.87 -1.95 -6.24
CA VAL A 30 -4.40 -2.01 -6.31
C VAL A 30 -3.96 -3.35 -6.89
N GLN A 31 -3.26 -3.30 -8.03
CA GLN A 31 -2.74 -4.46 -8.74
C GLN A 31 -1.22 -4.44 -8.80
N ILE A 32 -0.61 -5.62 -8.63
CA ILE A 32 0.84 -5.82 -8.74
C ILE A 32 1.06 -6.64 -10.00
N ASN A 33 1.66 -6.02 -11.03
CA ASN A 33 1.85 -6.67 -12.34
C ASN A 33 3.02 -7.66 -12.35
N ASP A 34 3.98 -7.54 -11.43
CA ASP A 34 5.16 -8.39 -11.34
C ASP A 34 4.99 -9.50 -10.29
N ILE A 35 4.93 -10.74 -10.76
CA ILE A 35 4.76 -11.95 -9.95
C ILE A 35 5.88 -12.11 -8.92
N SER A 36 7.11 -11.69 -9.25
CA SER A 36 8.27 -11.89 -8.36
C SER A 36 8.22 -11.03 -7.09
N VAL A 37 7.51 -9.90 -7.16
CA VAL A 37 7.44 -8.89 -6.10
C VAL A 37 6.15 -9.02 -5.28
N GLU A 38 5.18 -9.78 -5.77
CA GLU A 38 3.85 -9.94 -5.17
C GLU A 38 3.88 -10.38 -3.70
N ASP A 39 4.80 -11.28 -3.32
CA ASP A 39 4.96 -11.76 -1.94
C ASP A 39 5.64 -10.75 -1.00
N TYR A 40 6.32 -9.76 -1.56
CA TYR A 40 7.11 -8.76 -0.81
C TYR A 40 6.43 -7.39 -0.69
N ILE A 41 5.34 -7.16 -1.43
CA ILE A 41 4.53 -5.95 -1.35
C ILE A 41 3.17 -6.27 -0.74
N THR A 42 2.95 -5.73 0.45
CA THR A 42 1.64 -5.73 1.13
C THR A 42 0.92 -4.43 0.83
N ALA A 43 0.19 -4.42 -0.29
CA ALA A 43 -0.59 -3.28 -0.77
C ALA A 43 -2.01 -3.65 -1.26
N THR A 44 -2.35 -4.93 -1.29
CA THR A 44 -3.66 -5.41 -1.76
C THR A 44 -4.63 -5.57 -0.58
N ALA A 45 -5.93 -5.47 -0.84
CA ALA A 45 -7.00 -5.68 0.15
C ALA A 45 -6.85 -6.98 0.96
N SER A 46 -6.31 -8.05 0.35
CA SER A 46 -6.03 -9.34 1.01
C SER A 46 -4.81 -9.32 1.94
N LYS A 47 -3.88 -8.38 1.77
CA LYS A 47 -2.55 -8.34 2.42
C LYS A 47 -2.43 -7.14 3.36
N HIS A 48 -3.09 -7.23 4.52
CA HIS A 48 -3.04 -6.28 5.66
C HIS A 48 -3.48 -4.83 5.34
N PRO A 49 -4.77 -4.61 5.08
CA PRO A 49 -5.29 -3.26 4.88
C PRO A 49 -5.24 -2.48 6.21
N VAL A 50 -4.71 -1.26 6.16
CA VAL A 50 -4.56 -0.39 7.33
C VAL A 50 -5.16 0.99 7.08
N TYR A 51 -5.85 1.54 8.08
CA TYR A 51 -6.33 2.93 8.07
C TYR A 51 -5.19 3.93 8.15
N MET A 52 -4.15 3.59 8.92
CA MET A 52 -2.99 4.44 9.18
C MET A 52 -1.69 3.64 9.04
N PRO A 53 -0.64 4.21 8.43
CA PRO A 53 0.68 3.57 8.32
C PRO A 53 1.46 3.62 9.65
N HIS A 54 0.81 3.28 10.75
CA HIS A 54 1.35 3.25 12.10
C HIS A 54 0.83 2.02 12.86
N THR A 55 1.40 0.86 12.58
CA THR A 55 0.93 -0.43 13.13
C THR A 55 1.67 -0.84 14.40
N ALA A 56 2.84 -0.23 14.68
CA ALA A 56 3.74 -0.62 15.78
C ALA A 56 4.12 -2.12 15.77
N GLY A 57 4.11 -2.74 14.58
CA GLY A 57 4.38 -4.16 14.41
C GLY A 57 5.86 -4.52 14.60
N ARG A 58 6.13 -5.69 15.19
CA ARG A 58 7.49 -6.22 15.41
C ARG A 58 8.01 -6.96 14.17
N TYR A 59 8.22 -6.24 13.08
CA TYR A 59 8.60 -6.82 11.79
C TYR A 59 10.08 -7.23 11.68
N GLN A 60 10.97 -6.70 12.56
CA GLN A 60 12.38 -7.10 12.57
C GLN A 60 12.69 -8.41 13.31
N ALA A 61 11.73 -8.97 14.06
CA ALA A 61 12.01 -10.09 14.96
C ALA A 61 12.37 -11.42 14.26
N LYS A 62 11.96 -11.61 13.00
CA LYS A 62 12.30 -12.79 12.18
C LYS A 62 12.75 -12.36 10.79
N ARG A 63 13.66 -13.15 10.18
CA ARG A 63 14.07 -12.99 8.77
C ARG A 63 12.82 -13.09 7.88
N PHE A 64 12.63 -12.13 6.98
CA PHE A 64 11.46 -11.96 6.08
C PHE A 64 10.16 -11.39 6.67
N ARG A 65 10.02 -11.20 7.99
CA ARG A 65 8.82 -10.52 8.54
C ARG A 65 8.66 -9.06 8.08
N LYS A 66 9.74 -8.43 7.62
CA LYS A 66 9.69 -7.10 6.99
C LYS A 66 8.86 -7.06 5.70
N ALA A 67 8.71 -8.19 5.00
CA ALA A 67 7.86 -8.29 3.81
C ALA A 67 6.37 -8.10 4.15
N GLN A 68 5.95 -8.56 5.33
CA GLN A 68 4.57 -8.45 5.82
C GLN A 68 4.19 -7.04 6.31
N CYS A 69 5.16 -6.13 6.45
CA CYS A 69 4.91 -4.75 6.87
C CYS A 69 4.28 -3.94 5.73
N PRO A 70 3.14 -3.23 5.95
CA PRO A 70 2.48 -2.43 4.92
C PRO A 70 3.45 -1.55 4.16
N ILE A 71 3.35 -1.51 2.82
CA ILE A 71 4.33 -0.80 1.98
C ILE A 71 4.40 0.70 2.33
N VAL A 72 3.27 1.32 2.64
CA VAL A 72 3.18 2.73 3.05
C VAL A 72 3.85 2.97 4.41
N GLU A 73 3.75 2.00 5.34
CA GLU A 73 4.46 2.07 6.62
C GLU A 73 5.97 1.90 6.43
N ARG A 74 6.42 1.05 5.50
CA ARG A 74 7.83 0.94 5.14
C ARG A 74 8.37 2.26 4.59
N LEU A 75 7.64 2.92 3.68
CA LEU A 75 7.98 4.24 3.17
C LEU A 75 8.07 5.28 4.32
N THR A 76 7.08 5.29 5.20
CA THR A 76 7.06 6.16 6.40
C THR A 76 8.31 5.95 7.25
N ASN A 77 8.69 4.69 7.49
CA ASN A 77 9.85 4.35 8.30
C ASN A 77 11.18 4.76 7.64
N SER A 78 11.25 4.80 6.31
CA SER A 78 12.40 5.30 5.57
C SER A 78 12.52 6.83 5.60
N LEU A 79 11.42 7.57 5.80
CA LEU A 79 11.46 9.04 5.88
C LEU A 79 12.03 9.57 7.20
N MET A 80 11.93 8.80 8.29
CA MET A 80 12.37 9.21 9.64
C MET A 80 13.87 8.99 9.90
N MET A 81 14.71 9.18 8.88
CA MET A 81 16.17 9.00 8.94
C MET A 81 16.92 10.33 9.16
N HIS A 82 18.25 10.31 9.18
CA HIS A 82 19.12 11.50 9.31
C HIS A 82 19.04 12.22 10.66
N GLY A 83 19.07 11.50 11.78
CA GLY A 83 19.37 12.04 13.11
C GLY A 83 18.24 12.91 13.67
N ARG A 84 18.11 14.14 13.17
CA ARG A 84 17.11 15.13 13.62
C ARG A 84 15.67 14.70 13.34
N ASN A 85 15.44 13.75 12.43
CA ASN A 85 14.11 13.21 12.13
C ASN A 85 13.85 11.82 12.75
N ASN A 86 14.81 11.27 13.50
CA ASN A 86 14.69 9.96 14.11
C ASN A 86 13.47 9.91 15.04
N GLY A 87 12.64 8.87 14.88
CA GLY A 87 11.46 8.62 15.72
C GLY A 87 10.27 9.56 15.48
N LYS A 88 10.37 10.56 14.61
CA LYS A 88 9.28 11.52 14.31
C LYS A 88 8.23 10.93 13.37
N LYS A 89 7.64 9.80 13.75
CA LYS A 89 6.72 9.02 12.89
C LYS A 89 5.44 9.79 12.56
N LEU A 90 4.86 10.53 13.51
CA LEU A 90 3.66 11.35 13.24
C LEU A 90 3.93 12.44 12.18
N MET A 91 5.15 13.00 12.15
CA MET A 91 5.54 13.98 11.14
C MET A 91 5.66 13.32 9.76
N ALA A 92 6.30 12.15 9.69
CA ALA A 92 6.43 11.38 8.45
C ALA A 92 5.08 10.92 7.88
N VAL A 93 4.17 10.45 8.74
CA VAL A 93 2.80 10.07 8.34
C VAL A 93 2.05 11.27 7.75
N ARG A 94 2.21 12.46 8.33
CA ARG A 94 1.60 13.69 7.81
C ARG A 94 2.16 14.07 6.44
N ILE A 95 3.47 13.96 6.26
CA ILE A 95 4.12 14.19 4.95
C ILE A 95 3.52 13.26 3.92
N ILE A 96 3.43 11.95 4.20
CA ILE A 96 2.87 10.97 3.27
C ILE A 96 1.40 11.26 2.94
N LYS A 97 0.59 11.65 3.93
CA LYS A 97 -0.81 12.04 3.69
C LYS A 97 -0.89 13.14 2.63
N HIS A 98 -0.10 14.21 2.79
CA HIS A 98 -0.07 15.31 1.83
C HIS A 98 0.52 14.91 0.47
N THR A 99 1.56 14.07 0.47
CA THR A 99 2.13 13.54 -0.79
C THR A 99 1.11 12.73 -1.57
N MET A 100 0.32 11.88 -0.91
CA MET A 100 -0.75 11.12 -1.55
C MET A 100 -1.87 12.02 -2.08
N GLU A 101 -2.22 13.09 -1.37
CA GLU A 101 -3.16 14.11 -1.87
C GLU A 101 -2.62 14.79 -3.13
N ILE A 102 -1.33 15.18 -3.15
CA ILE A 102 -0.70 15.80 -4.33
C ILE A 102 -0.64 14.83 -5.51
N ILE A 103 -0.27 13.57 -5.29
CA ILE A 103 -0.22 12.56 -6.37
C ILE A 103 -1.59 12.43 -7.02
N HIS A 104 -2.65 12.27 -6.22
CA HIS A 104 -3.99 12.15 -6.77
C HIS A 104 -4.43 13.40 -7.55
N LEU A 105 -4.14 14.60 -7.05
CA LEU A 105 -4.44 15.84 -7.75
C LEU A 105 -3.70 16.01 -9.08
N LEU A 106 -2.55 15.33 -9.25
CA LEU A 106 -1.74 15.42 -10.46
C LEU A 106 -2.03 14.32 -11.47
N THR A 107 -2.35 13.11 -11.02
CA THR A 107 -2.51 11.93 -11.90
C THR A 107 -3.93 11.42 -11.99
N ASP A 108 -4.85 11.89 -11.13
CA ASP A 108 -6.23 11.39 -10.95
C ASP A 108 -6.33 9.88 -10.64
N GLN A 109 -5.21 9.23 -10.38
CA GLN A 109 -5.13 7.80 -10.06
C GLN A 109 -5.11 7.56 -8.56
N ASN A 110 -5.33 6.31 -8.15
CA ASN A 110 -5.14 5.91 -6.76
C ASN A 110 -3.64 6.04 -6.40
N PRO A 111 -3.28 6.88 -5.42
CA PRO A 111 -1.88 7.14 -5.09
C PRO A 111 -1.16 5.90 -4.52
N ILE A 112 -1.89 4.91 -4.01
CA ILE A 112 -1.29 3.64 -3.57
C ILE A 112 -0.71 2.89 -4.77
N GLN A 113 -1.42 2.86 -5.91
CA GLN A 113 -0.95 2.22 -7.13
C GLN A 113 0.33 2.91 -7.63
N VAL A 114 0.32 4.25 -7.68
CA VAL A 114 1.49 5.03 -8.13
C VAL A 114 2.73 4.73 -7.28
N ILE A 115 2.56 4.58 -5.96
CA ILE A 115 3.67 4.22 -5.06
C ILE A 115 4.18 2.80 -5.33
N VAL A 116 3.29 1.85 -5.56
CA VAL A 116 3.65 0.46 -5.90
C VAL A 116 4.41 0.42 -7.23
N ASP A 117 3.88 1.08 -8.26
CA ASP A 117 4.50 1.15 -9.58
C ASP A 117 5.88 1.81 -9.52
N ALA A 118 6.04 2.87 -8.72
CA ALA A 118 7.33 3.53 -8.52
C ALA A 118 8.37 2.63 -7.82
N VAL A 119 7.93 1.68 -6.97
CA VAL A 119 8.82 0.71 -6.33
C VAL A 119 9.25 -0.38 -7.32
N ILE A 120 8.36 -0.79 -8.23
CA ILE A 120 8.63 -1.80 -9.26
C ILE A 120 9.53 -1.23 -10.36
N ASN A 121 9.21 -0.04 -10.88
CA ASN A 121 9.89 0.61 -11.99
C ASN A 121 11.16 1.35 -11.55
N ARG A 122 12.07 0.62 -10.90
CA ARG A 122 13.38 1.14 -10.50
C ARG A 122 14.24 1.30 -11.75
N TYR A 123 14.38 2.53 -12.26
CA TYR A 123 15.38 2.90 -13.28
C TYR A 123 16.79 2.46 -12.88
#